data_AF-A0A2M8KC09-F1
#
_entry.id   AF-A0A2M8KC09-F1
#
_cell.length_a   1.000
_cell.length_b   1.000
_cell.length_c   1.000
_cell.angle_alpha   90.00
_cell.angle_beta   90.00
_cell.angle_gamma   90.00
#
_symmetry.space_group_name_H-M   'P 1'
#
loop_
_entity.id
_entity.type
_entity.pdbx_description
1 polymer ?
#
loop_
_entity_poly.entity_id
_entity_poly.type
_entity_poly.pdbx_seq_one_letter_code
_entity_poly.pdbx_strand_id
1 'polypeptide(L)'
;MKKQGNKKETKYWSGEVTRKSNALDLEGGVFTWNNPKKIALSLKMSAELSDRRKAAPFQSAMSMLNFYINRAGKNLNPKRKKILNQAKEELRKAFK
;
A
#
# COMPACT_ATOMS: atom_id res chain seq x y z
N MET A 1 -33.65 5.77 -7.41
CA MET A 1 -32.32 5.40 -7.92
C MET A 1 -31.65 4.44 -6.93
N LYS A 2 -31.30 3.23 -7.36
CA LYS A 2 -30.60 2.14 -6.61
C LYS A 2 -29.10 2.50 -6.52
N LYS A 3 -28.27 2.23 -5.51
CA LYS A 3 -28.29 1.38 -4.30
C LYS A 3 -27.17 1.87 -3.33
N GLN A 4 -27.35 1.52 -2.06
CA GLN A 4 -26.53 1.78 -0.87
C GLN A 4 -25.03 1.41 -0.95
N GLY A 5 -24.24 2.06 -0.10
CA GLY A 5 -22.88 1.62 0.24
C GLY A 5 -22.25 2.42 1.37
N ASN A 6 -22.88 2.44 2.55
CA ASN A 6 -22.29 2.95 3.79
C ASN A 6 -21.08 2.08 4.18
N LYS A 7 -19.91 2.33 3.57
CA LYS A 7 -18.65 1.70 3.95
C LYS A 7 -18.13 2.47 5.14
N LYS A 8 -18.37 1.96 6.35
CA LYS A 8 -17.63 2.32 7.56
C LYS A 8 -16.15 2.34 7.21
N GLU A 9 -15.58 3.54 7.11
CA GLU A 9 -14.15 3.74 7.05
C GLU A 9 -13.58 3.13 8.33
N THR A 10 -13.03 1.92 8.21
CA THR A 10 -12.29 1.30 9.29
C THR A 10 -11.07 2.18 9.55
N LYS A 11 -11.22 3.10 10.51
CA LYS A 11 -10.18 3.92 11.13
C LYS A 11 -9.05 3.04 11.64
N TYR A 12 -8.13 2.62 10.78
CA TYR A 12 -6.84 2.07 11.20
C TYR A 12 -5.74 2.46 10.22
N TRP A 13 -5.60 3.75 9.93
CA TRP A 13 -4.29 4.34 9.69
C TRP A 13 -4.36 5.87 9.77
N SER A 14 -3.92 6.45 10.89
CA SER A 14 -3.70 7.89 10.96
C SER A 14 -2.53 8.24 10.04
N GLY A 15 -2.76 9.08 9.03
CA GLY A 15 -1.77 9.50 8.03
C GLY A 15 -0.47 10.12 8.58
N GLU A 16 -0.34 10.28 9.90
CA GLU A 16 0.84 10.80 10.58
C GLU A 16 2.09 9.94 10.44
N VAL A 17 1.95 8.61 10.35
CA VAL A 17 3.11 7.73 10.27
C VAL A 17 3.62 7.60 8.83
N THR A 18 2.75 7.78 7.83
CA THR A 18 3.15 7.99 6.43
C THR A 18 3.96 9.28 6.27
N ARG A 19 3.62 10.33 7.04
CA ARG A 19 4.33 11.62 7.02
C ARG A 19 5.78 11.56 7.52
N LYS A 20 6.12 10.67 8.46
CA LYS A 20 7.43 10.70 9.15
C LYS A 20 8.53 9.86 8.46
N SER A 21 8.20 8.90 7.60
CA SER A 21 9.23 7.90 7.19
C SER A 21 9.47 7.74 5.69
N ASN A 22 8.51 7.97 4.79
CA ASN A 22 8.69 8.02 3.33
C ASN A 22 7.33 8.41 2.74
N ALA A 23 7.03 9.70 2.64
CA ALA A 23 5.70 10.18 2.28
C ALA A 23 5.44 10.01 0.78
N LEU A 24 5.14 8.77 0.38
CA LEU A 24 4.49 8.50 -0.89
C LEU A 24 3.05 8.98 -0.82
N ASP A 25 2.58 9.64 -1.87
CA ASP A 25 1.17 10.00 -2.00
C ASP A 25 0.39 8.77 -2.46
N LEU A 26 -0.04 7.97 -1.48
CA LEU A 26 -0.71 6.70 -1.71
C LEU A 26 -2.19 6.92 -2.05
N GLU A 27 -2.68 6.12 -3.00
CA GLU A 27 -4.10 6.05 -3.28
C GLU A 27 -4.89 5.51 -2.07
N GLY A 28 -6.03 6.15 -1.77
CA GLY A 28 -6.88 5.82 -0.64
C GLY A 28 -7.27 4.34 -0.63
N GLY A 29 -6.89 3.64 0.43
CA GLY A 29 -7.22 2.22 0.60
C GLY A 29 -6.47 1.27 -0.34
N VAL A 30 -5.35 1.67 -0.95
CA VAL A 30 -4.53 0.82 -1.85
C VAL A 30 -4.28 -0.58 -1.27
N PHE A 31 -3.94 -0.69 0.02
CA PHE A 31 -3.66 -1.97 0.67
C PHE A 31 -4.89 -2.85 0.96
N THR A 32 -6.10 -2.34 0.70
CA THR A 32 -7.36 -3.08 0.90
C THR A 32 -7.82 -3.79 -0.38
N TRP A 33 -7.18 -3.54 -1.51
CA TRP A 33 -7.57 -4.13 -2.79
C TRP A 33 -7.24 -5.62 -2.87
N ASN A 34 -8.03 -6.35 -3.67
CA ASN A 34 -7.85 -7.80 -3.83
C ASN A 34 -6.90 -8.18 -4.97
N ASN A 35 -6.46 -7.21 -5.78
CA ASN A 35 -5.58 -7.45 -6.92
C ASN A 35 -4.14 -7.04 -6.58
N PRO A 36 -3.19 -7.99 -6.42
CA PRO A 36 -1.81 -7.67 -6.06
C PRO A 36 -1.08 -6.83 -7.11
N LYS A 37 -1.38 -7.01 -8.40
CA LYS A 37 -0.81 -6.19 -9.48
C LYS A 37 -1.23 -4.74 -9.37
N LYS A 38 -2.51 -4.50 -9.05
CA LYS A 38 -3.05 -3.15 -8.88
C LYS A 38 -2.37 -2.43 -7.71
N ILE A 39 -2.15 -3.15 -6.60
CA ILE A 39 -1.41 -2.63 -5.43
C ILE A 39 0.01 -2.25 -5.83
N ALA A 40 0.72 -3.16 -6.52
CA ALA A 40 2.10 -2.93 -6.95
C ALA A 40 2.23 -1.73 -7.90
N LEU A 41 1.34 -1.61 -8.88
CA LEU A 41 1.35 -0.50 -9.83
C LEU A 41 1.08 0.84 -9.16
N SER A 42 0.09 0.91 -8.27
CA SER A 42 -0.22 2.12 -7.51
C SER A 42 0.96 2.54 -6.61
N LEU A 43 1.61 1.58 -5.94
CA LEU A 43 2.82 1.85 -5.16
C LEU A 43 3.99 2.32 -6.01
N LYS A 44 4.19 1.73 -7.20
CA LYS A 44 5.20 2.15 -8.17
C LYS A 44 4.96 3.61 -8.58
N MET A 45 3.76 3.93 -9.06
CA MET A 45 3.40 5.29 -9.47
C MET A 45 3.61 6.29 -8.33
N SER A 46 3.14 5.95 -7.12
CA SER A 46 3.31 6.81 -5.94
C SER A 46 4.78 7.03 -5.60
N ALA A 47 5.63 6.01 -5.80
CA ALA A 47 7.07 6.08 -5.54
C ALA A 47 7.86 6.78 -6.64
N GLU A 48 7.39 6.76 -7.88
CA GLU A 48 8.00 7.48 -8.99
C GLU A 48 7.64 8.98 -8.95
N LEU A 49 6.39 9.30 -8.59
CA LEU A 49 5.88 10.68 -8.54
C LEU A 49 6.25 11.41 -7.24
N SER A 50 6.67 10.72 -6.19
CA SER A 50 7.00 11.36 -4.92
C SER A 50 8.39 12.01 -4.96
N ASP A 51 8.43 13.33 -4.88
CA ASP A 51 9.68 14.11 -4.72
C ASP A 51 10.23 14.04 -3.27
N ARG A 52 9.43 13.55 -2.32
CA ARG A 52 9.76 13.49 -0.88
C ARG A 52 10.50 12.21 -0.47
N ARG A 53 10.77 11.30 -1.42
CA ARG A 53 11.38 10.01 -1.16
C ARG A 53 12.88 10.14 -0.86
N LYS A 54 13.35 9.42 0.15
CA LYS A 54 14.78 9.40 0.55
C LYS A 54 15.59 8.29 -0.12
N ALA A 55 14.93 7.40 -0.86
CA ALA A 55 15.53 6.23 -1.50
C ALA A 55 15.00 6.06 -2.93
N ALA A 56 15.59 5.12 -3.67
CA ALA A 56 15.12 4.72 -5.00
C ALA A 56 13.61 4.37 -4.99
N PRO A 57 12.88 4.54 -6.11
CA PRO A 57 11.43 4.33 -6.15
C PRO A 57 11.04 2.92 -5.70
N PHE A 58 11.75 1.90 -6.19
CA PHE A 58 11.53 0.51 -5.80
C PHE A 58 11.68 0.30 -4.27
N GLN A 59 12.76 0.82 -3.68
CA GLN A 59 13.03 0.67 -2.25
C GLN A 59 11.98 1.39 -1.40
N SER A 60 11.52 2.56 -1.86
CA SER A 60 10.46 3.33 -1.21
C SER A 60 9.13 2.57 -1.24
N ALA A 61 8.73 2.04 -2.40
CA ALA A 61 7.51 1.26 -2.56
C ALA A 61 7.54 -0.06 -1.76
N MET A 62 8.66 -0.78 -1.79
CA MET A 62 8.84 -2.05 -1.06
C MET A 62 8.83 -1.81 0.45
N SER A 63 9.53 -0.78 0.92
CA SER A 63 9.53 -0.38 2.33
C SER A 63 8.13 -0.02 2.81
N MET A 64 7.37 0.73 2.00
CA MET A 64 5.99 1.10 2.33
C MET A 64 5.07 -0.12 2.46
N LEU A 65 5.18 -1.08 1.53
CA LEU A 65 4.39 -2.31 1.58
C LEU A 65 4.75 -3.18 2.79
N ASN A 66 6.04 -3.37 3.07
CA ASN A 66 6.51 -4.11 4.24
C ASN A 66 6.06 -3.43 5.54
N PHE A 67 6.17 -2.12 5.60
CA PHE A 67 5.77 -1.33 6.75
C PHE A 67 4.26 -1.50 7.04
N TYR A 68 3.40 -1.43 6.01
CA TYR A 68 1.97 -1.71 6.18
C TYR A 68 1.70 -3.12 6.72
N ILE A 69 2.35 -4.14 6.15
CA ILE A 69 2.20 -5.54 6.60
C ILE A 69 2.62 -5.69 8.07
N ASN A 70 3.79 -5.15 8.42
CA ASN A 70 4.37 -5.27 9.76
C ASN A 70 3.48 -4.58 10.80
N ARG A 71 2.93 -3.42 10.46
CA ARG A 71 2.10 -2.66 11.39
C ARG A 71 0.68 -3.20 11.49
N ALA A 72 0.07 -3.64 10.40
CA ALA A 72 -1.22 -4.32 10.46
C ALA A 72 -1.15 -5.60 11.32
N GLY A 73 0.02 -6.25 11.32
CA GLY A 73 0.39 -7.26 12.31
C GLY A 73 -0.66 -8.35 12.48
N LYS A 74 -1.05 -8.60 13.74
CA LYS A 74 -2.03 -9.65 14.12
C LYS A 74 -3.47 -9.35 13.67
N ASN A 75 -3.79 -8.09 13.34
CA ASN A 75 -5.13 -7.70 12.88
C ASN A 75 -5.32 -7.90 11.37
N LEU A 76 -4.26 -8.31 10.67
CA LEU A 76 -4.31 -8.56 9.24
C LEU A 76 -4.84 -9.98 8.96
N ASN A 77 -5.99 -10.06 8.31
CA ASN A 77 -6.55 -11.34 7.86
C ASN A 77 -5.51 -12.14 7.05
N PRO A 78 -5.30 -13.45 7.30
CA PRO A 78 -4.34 -14.28 6.57
C PRO A 78 -4.49 -14.21 5.04
N LYS A 79 -5.72 -14.14 4.53
CA LYS A 79 -6.00 -13.96 3.09
C LYS A 79 -5.43 -12.64 2.56
N ARG A 80 -5.61 -11.55 3.33
CA ARG A 80 -5.06 -10.23 2.98
C ARG A 80 -3.54 -10.24 3.03
N LYS A 81 -2.94 -10.87 4.05
CA LYS A 81 -1.49 -11.04 4.15
C LYS A 81 -0.92 -11.77 2.93
N LYS A 82 -1.60 -12.80 2.43
CA LYS A 82 -1.21 -13.51 1.19
C LYS A 82 -1.23 -12.57 -0.03
N ILE A 83 -2.29 -11.77 -0.19
CA ILE A 83 -2.40 -10.79 -1.30
C ILE A 83 -1.27 -9.74 -1.22
N LEU A 84 -0.99 -9.20 -0.03
CA LEU A 84 0.07 -8.20 0.15
C LEU A 84 1.46 -8.80 -0.10
N ASN A 85 1.69 -10.06 0.28
CA ASN A 85 2.93 -10.76 -0.07
C ASN A 85 3.04 -10.99 -1.58
N GLN A 86 1.95 -11.34 -2.27
CA GLN A 86 1.95 -11.42 -3.74
C GLN A 86 2.24 -10.06 -4.38
N ALA A 87 1.72 -8.98 -3.79
CA ALA A 87 2.02 -7.62 -4.26
C ALA A 87 3.52 -7.29 -4.17
N LYS A 88 4.28 -7.87 -3.23
CA LYS A 88 5.75 -7.72 -3.18
C LYS A 88 6.41 -8.30 -4.43
N GLU A 89 5.97 -9.47 -4.86
CA GLU A 89 6.49 -10.11 -6.08
C GLU A 89 6.11 -9.32 -7.33
N GLU A 90 4.86 -8.86 -7.43
CA GLU A 90 4.42 -8.02 -8.55
C GLU A 90 5.18 -6.68 -8.56
N LEU A 91 5.52 -6.12 -7.40
CA LEU A 91 6.35 -4.92 -7.31
C LEU A 91 7.76 -5.18 -7.84
N ARG A 92 8.39 -6.32 -7.52
CA ARG A 92 9.70 -6.69 -8.10
C ARG A 92 9.63 -6.81 -9.62
N LYS A 93 8.57 -7.41 -10.15
CA LYS A 93 8.36 -7.53 -11.60
C LYS A 93 8.13 -6.17 -12.27
N ALA A 94 7.42 -5.25 -11.61
CA ALA A 94 7.11 -3.94 -12.17
C ALA A 94 8.32 -2.99 -12.24
N PHE A 95 9.39 -3.27 -11.49
CA PHE A 95 10.64 -2.49 -11.45
C PHE A 95 11.82 -3.21 -12.12
N LYS A 96 11.61 -4.43 -12.60
CA LYS A 96 12.57 -5.17 -13.43
C LYS A 96 12.39 -4.75 -14.88
#